data_AF-A0A1G1LPL2-F1
#
_entry.id   AF-A0A1G1LPL2-F1
#
_cell.length_a   1.000
_cell.length_b   1.000
_cell.length_c   1.000
_cell.angle_alpha   90.00
_cell.angle_beta   90.00
_cell.angle_gamma   90.00
#
_symmetry.space_group_name_H-M   'P 1'
#
loop_
_entity.id
_entity.type
_entity.pdbx_description
1 polymer ?
#
loop_
_entity_poly.entity_id
_entity_poly.type
_entity_poly.pdbx_seq_one_letter_code
_entity_poly.pdbx_strand_id
1 'polypeptide(L)' 'MQELDWLSSHSEEVEKYSGKWVAVTPQGIVAFGDSADEVESKLKKKGLTWDDVYCSPRKQPA' A
#
# COMPACT_ATOMS: atom_id res chain seq x y z
N MET A 1 14.02 4.84 0.18
CA MET A 1 13.85 6.19 0.80
C MET A 1 12.91 7.07 -0.01
N GLN A 2 12.68 6.79 -1.30
CA GLN A 2 11.70 7.51 -2.13
C GLN A 2 10.25 7.11 -1.84
N GLU A 3 9.99 5.90 -1.33
CA GLU A 3 8.62 5.46 -1.07
C GLU A 3 7.97 6.22 0.11
N LEU A 4 8.79 6.62 1.09
CA LEU A 4 8.38 7.44 2.22
C LEU A 4 7.99 8.87 1.80
N ASP A 5 8.65 9.41 0.77
CA ASP A 5 8.37 10.74 0.24
C ASP A 5 7.01 10.78 -0.46
N TRP A 6 6.69 9.75 -1.25
CA TRP A 6 5.38 9.60 -1.87
C TRP A 6 4.27 9.46 -0.82
N LEU A 7 4.49 8.63 0.20
CA LEU A 7 3.57 8.47 1.34
C LEU A 7 3.35 9.77 2.10
N SER A 8 4.42 10.54 2.34
CA SER A 8 4.32 11.82 3.02
C SER A 8 3.54 12.85 2.19
N SER A 9 3.75 12.86 0.87
CA SER A 9 3.10 13.81 -0.03
C SER A 9 1.67 13.41 -0.43
N HIS A 10 1.29 12.13 -0.31
CA HIS A 10 -0.04 11.59 -0.59
C HIS A 10 -0.71 10.98 0.64
N SER A 11 -0.34 11.47 1.83
CA SER A 11 -0.85 11.00 3.13
C SER A 11 -2.38 10.97 3.19
N GLU A 12 -3.04 12.03 2.72
CA GLU A 12 -4.51 12.14 2.67
C GLU A 12 -5.16 11.11 1.74
N GLU A 13 -4.48 10.74 0.66
CA GLU A 13 -5.00 9.78 -0.31
C GLU A 13 -4.93 8.37 0.26
N VAL A 14 -3.87 8.06 0.99
CA VAL A 14 -3.73 6.81 1.76
C VAL A 14 -4.70 6.78 2.95
N GLU A 15 -5.01 7.93 3.56
CA GLU A 15 -6.04 8.04 4.60
C GLU A 15 -7.44 7.65 4.10
N LYS A 16 -7.77 7.84 2.82
CA LYS A 16 -9.04 7.33 2.24
C LYS A 16 -9.11 5.80 2.23
N TYR A 17 -7.96 5.15 2.27
CA TYR A 17 -7.84 3.70 2.42
C TYR A 17 -7.56 3.30 3.89
N SER A 18 -7.78 4.20 4.85
CA SER A 18 -7.73 3.88 6.29
C SER A 18 -8.60 2.67 6.60
N GLY A 19 -8.02 1.69 7.29
CA GLY A 19 -8.67 0.41 7.57
C GLY A 19 -8.32 -0.70 6.56
N LYS A 20 -7.57 -0.40 5.50
CA LYS A 20 -7.17 -1.38 4.47
C LYS A 20 -5.65 -1.48 4.37
N TRP A 21 -5.18 -2.65 3.94
CA TRP A 21 -3.82 -2.85 3.46
C TRP A 21 -3.65 -2.13 2.13
N VAL A 22 -2.57 -1.37 1.99
CA VAL A 22 -2.26 -0.63 0.77
C VAL A 22 -0.81 -0.91 0.39
N ALA A 23 -0.61 -1.35 -0.84
CA ALA A 23 0.69 -1.53 -1.48
C ALA A 23 1.00 -0.32 -2.37
N VAL A 24 2.13 0.31 -2.09
CA VAL A 24 2.60 1.55 -2.68
C VAL A 24 3.96 1.32 -3.33
N THR A 25 4.15 1.88 -4.51
CA THR A 25 5.43 1.96 -5.22
C THR A 25 5.82 3.43 -5.35
N PRO A 26 7.06 3.75 -5.79
CA PRO A 26 7.45 5.13 -6.12
C PRO A 26 6.54 5.77 -7.19
N GLN A 27 5.82 4.96 -7.97
CA GLN A 27 4.87 5.42 -8.99
C GLN A 27 3.45 5.61 -8.44
N GLY A 28 3.16 5.14 -7.22
CA GLY A 28 1.87 5.27 -6.53
C GLY A 28 1.28 3.96 -6.03
N ILE A 29 -0.01 3.98 -5.68
CA ILE A 29 -0.73 2.82 -5.15
C ILE A 29 -0.92 1.78 -6.26
N VAL A 30 -0.38 0.59 -6.05
CA VAL A 30 -0.48 -0.52 -7.00
C VAL A 30 -1.52 -1.55 -6.62
N ALA A 31 -1.79 -1.73 -5.33
CA ALA A 31 -2.84 -2.61 -4.82
C ALA A 31 -3.36 -2.15 -3.45
N PHE A 32 -4.59 -2.51 -3.12
CA PHE A 32 -5.18 -2.32 -1.79
C PHE A 32 -6.21 -3.42 -1.49
N GLY A 33 -6.46 -3.73 -0.22
CA GLY A 33 -7.37 -4.80 0.21
C GLY A 33 -7.59 -4.81 1.71
N ASP A 34 -8.58 -5.54 2.20
CA ASP A 34 -8.87 -5.59 3.64
C ASP A 34 -7.90 -6.53 4.39
N SER A 35 -7.23 -7.43 3.67
CA SER A 35 -6.26 -8.39 4.19
C SER A 35 -4.97 -8.40 3.39
N ALA A 36 -3.86 -8.82 4.02
CA ALA A 36 -2.59 -9.00 3.33
C ALA A 36 -2.71 -10.00 2.17
N ASP A 37 -3.45 -11.11 2.34
CA ASP A 37 -3.64 -12.11 1.27
C ASP A 37 -4.31 -11.53 0.01
N GLU A 38 -5.31 -10.64 0.18
CA GLU A 38 -5.95 -9.94 -0.94
C GLU A 38 -4.95 -9.04 -1.69
N VAL A 39 -4.11 -8.32 -0.94
CA VAL A 39 -3.09 -7.44 -1.51
C VAL A 39 -2.04 -8.27 -2.24
N GLU A 40 -1.58 -9.37 -1.66
CA GLU A 40 -0.64 -10.29 -2.31
C GLU A 40 -1.22 -10.85 -3.62
N SER A 41 -2.47 -11.31 -3.59
CA SER A 41 -3.15 -11.81 -4.78
C SER A 41 -3.24 -10.76 -5.88
N LYS A 42 -3.46 -9.49 -5.53
CA LYS A 42 -3.46 -8.36 -6.48
C LYS A 42 -2.06 -8.03 -6.99
N LEU A 43 -1.04 -8.13 -6.14
CA LEU A 43 0.37 -7.93 -6.53
C LEU A 43 0.83 -9.01 -7.50
N LYS A 44 0.57 -10.29 -7.19
CA LYS A 44 0.86 -11.43 -8.07
C LYS A 44 0.20 -11.29 -9.44
N LYS A 45 -1.05 -10.83 -9.49
CA LYS A 45 -1.75 -10.53 -10.76
C LYS A 45 -1.08 -9.44 -11.59
N LYS A 46 -0.35 -8.52 -10.95
CA LYS A 46 0.45 -7.48 -11.60
C LYS A 46 1.90 -7.89 -11.86
N GLY A 47 2.31 -9.10 -11.45
CA GLY A 47 3.70 -9.53 -11.53
C GLY A 47 4.63 -8.87 -10.50
N LEU A 48 4.06 -8.27 -9.45
CA LEU A 48 4.77 -7.61 -8.36
C LEU A 48 4.83 -8.51 -7.12
N THR A 49 5.78 -8.25 -6.23
CA THR A 49 5.93 -8.95 -4.96
C THR A 49 5.98 -7.95 -3.80
N TRP A 50 5.82 -8.44 -2.57
CA TRP A 50 5.95 -7.62 -1.35
C TRP A 50 7.32 -6.94 -1.20
N ASP A 51 8.35 -7.47 -1.84
CA ASP A 51 9.70 -6.89 -1.82
C ASP A 51 9.80 -5.64 -2.71
N ASP A 52 8.94 -5.58 -3.74
CA ASP A 52 8.94 -4.50 -4.75
C ASP A 52 8.04 -3.32 -4.34
N VAL A 53 7.23 -3.51 -3.29
CA VAL A 53 6.20 -2.55 -2.88
C VAL A 53 6.27 -2.27 -1.38
N TYR A 54 6.14 -1.01 -1.01
CA TYR A 54 5.96 -0.64 0.38
C TYR A 54 4.50 -0.88 0.79
N CYS A 55 4.30 -1.72 1.81
CA CYS A 55 2.98 -1.94 2.35
C CYS A 55 2.81 -1.29 3.71
N SER A 56 1.79 -0.44 3.80
CA SER A 56 1.41 0.18 5.06
C SER A 56 0.32 -0.67 5.72
N PRO A 57 0.58 -1.28 6.88
CA PRO A 57 -0.46 -1.97 7.63
C PRO A 57 -1.48 -0.95 8.16
N ARG A 58 -2.71 -1.43 8.41
CA ARG A 58 -3.78 -0.69 9.11
C ARG A 58 -3.16 0.20 10.19
N LYS A 59 -3.32 1.53 10.09
CA LYS A 59 -3.23 2.35 11.30
C LYS A 59 -4.35 1.86 12.21
N GLN A 60 -3.99 1.12 13.26
CA GLN A 60 -4.94 0.90 14.34
C GLN A 60 -5.33 2.29 14.85
N PRO A 61 -6.64 2.62 14.91
CA PRO A 61 -7.04 3.80 15.65
C PRO A 61 -6.49 3.62 17.08
N ALA A 62 -5.79 4.65 17.55
CA ALA A 62 -5.24 4.73 18.91
C ALA A 62 -6.37 4.67 19.96
#